data_AF-A0AAI8V9G5-F1
#
_entry.id   AF-A0AAI8V9G5-F1
#
_cell.length_a   1.000
_cell.length_b   1.000
_cell.length_c   1.000
_cell.angle_alpha   90.00
_cell.angle_beta   90.00
_cell.angle_gamma   90.00
#
_symmetry.space_group_name_H-M   'P 1'
#
loop_
_entity.id
_entity.type
_entity.pdbx_description
1 polymer ?
#
loop_
_entity_poly.entity_id
_entity_poly.type
_entity_poly.pdbx_seq_one_letter_code
_entity_poly.pdbx_strand_id
1 'polypeptide(L)'
;MTTLNNNRTIFSRPEDWKRFNTEHQTKAVAFDLWDYINPEDKVTWPTKPEEPSYANYPKKLGRGTRTSSSITVGGEEESVDPNRTPTNTMEMTQIGRSAYTQNWNHYTHKSREYTEHRKNVKSMTDWMLNTIQQPYRATIYKATKKIDQWYKDLQDIGDVYTSRQKPEARNRYRRATTHLTRCRKTWVHGYRNGKLPLHML
;
A
#
# COMPACT_ATOMS: atom_id res chain seq x y z
N MET A 1 13.76 36.84 -5.68
CA MET A 1 14.12 35.53 -5.11
C MET A 1 12.86 34.90 -4.56
N THR A 2 12.27 33.96 -5.29
CA THR A 2 10.99 33.34 -4.95
C THR A 2 11.22 32.28 -3.87
N THR A 3 10.72 32.51 -2.66
CA THR A 3 10.67 31.53 -1.57
C THR A 3 9.75 30.39 -1.98
N LEU A 4 10.33 29.32 -2.54
CA LEU A 4 9.60 28.07 -2.78
C LEU A 4 9.25 27.46 -1.42
N ASN A 5 7.94 27.40 -1.17
CA ASN A 5 7.32 26.80 -0.01
C ASN A 5 7.79 25.34 0.15
N ASN A 6 8.75 25.11 1.05
CA ASN A 6 9.58 23.91 1.12
C ASN A 6 8.90 22.78 1.93
N ASN A 7 7.58 22.59 1.74
CA ASN A 7 6.77 21.63 2.48
C ASN A 7 6.79 20.21 1.90
N ARG A 8 7.69 19.92 0.95
CA ARG A 8 7.79 18.60 0.33
C ARG A 8 8.36 17.58 1.33
N THR A 9 7.60 16.52 1.57
CA THR A 9 8.07 15.37 2.36
C THR A 9 9.11 14.61 1.56
N ILE A 10 10.34 14.56 2.08
CA ILE A 10 11.46 13.85 1.47
C ILE A 10 12.03 12.90 2.50
N PHE A 11 12.23 11.64 2.12
CA PHE A 11 12.92 10.65 2.94
C PHE A 11 14.38 10.60 2.50
N SER A 12 15.25 11.26 3.27
CA SER A 12 16.69 11.36 3.03
C SER A 12 17.53 10.70 4.12
N ARG A 13 16.96 10.58 5.31
CA ARG A 13 17.61 10.00 6.47
C ARG A 13 16.60 9.17 7.27
N PRO A 14 17.06 8.17 8.03
CA PRO A 14 16.21 7.45 8.97
C PRO A 14 15.42 8.35 9.93
N GLU A 15 15.99 9.52 10.26
CA GLU A 15 15.37 10.60 11.05
C GLU A 15 14.03 11.10 10.48
N ASP A 16 13.92 11.11 9.15
CA ASP A 16 12.75 11.60 8.42
C ASP A 16 11.57 10.62 8.49
N TRP A 17 11.79 9.40 8.99
CA TRP A 17 10.81 8.31 9.00
C TRP A 17 9.47 8.74 9.59
N LYS A 18 9.47 9.42 10.75
CA LYS A 18 8.21 9.78 11.42
C LYS A 18 7.35 10.69 10.53
N ARG A 19 7.96 11.70 9.90
CA ARG A 19 7.25 12.62 9.00
C ARG A 19 6.81 11.92 7.72
N PHE A 20 7.69 11.11 7.14
CA PHE A 20 7.41 10.33 5.95
C PHE A 20 6.24 9.36 6.17
N ASN A 21 6.24 8.64 7.30
CA ASN A 21 5.22 7.64 7.62
C ASN A 21 3.83 8.27 7.75
N THR A 22 3.71 9.41 8.43
CA THR A 22 2.42 10.13 8.55
C THR A 22 1.85 10.51 7.18
N GLU A 23 2.69 11.02 6.28
CA GLU A 23 2.30 11.41 4.93
C GLU A 23 1.98 10.21 4.04
N HIS A 24 2.77 9.14 4.17
CA HIS A 24 2.53 7.87 3.50
C HIS A 24 1.17 7.29 3.91
N GLN A 25 0.88 7.22 5.21
CA GLN A 25 -0.40 6.76 5.73
C GLN A 25 -1.56 7.61 5.22
N THR A 26 -1.43 8.93 5.30
CA THR A 26 -2.46 9.86 4.82
C THR A 26 -2.78 9.64 3.34
N LYS A 27 -1.75 9.46 2.51
CA LYS A 27 -1.92 9.19 1.08
C LYS A 27 -2.43 7.79 0.79
N ALA A 28 -1.97 6.78 1.53
CA ALA A 28 -2.45 5.42 1.40
C ALA A 28 -3.95 5.33 1.71
N VAL A 29 -4.41 6.03 2.75
CA VAL A 29 -5.84 6.15 3.07
C VAL A 29 -6.58 6.91 1.97
N ALA A 30 -6.06 8.04 1.48
CA ALA A 30 -6.69 8.79 0.39
C ALA A 30 -6.79 8.03 -0.94
N PHE A 31 -6.00 6.97 -1.11
CA PHE A 31 -6.01 6.09 -2.28
C PHE A 31 -6.71 4.76 -2.03
N ASP A 32 -7.32 4.55 -0.86
CA ASP A 32 -7.93 3.29 -0.42
C ASP A 32 -6.96 2.09 -0.50
N LEU A 33 -5.68 2.34 -0.20
CA LEU A 33 -4.61 1.35 -0.24
C LEU A 33 -4.11 0.92 1.15
N TRP A 34 -4.47 1.65 2.20
CA TRP A 34 -3.87 1.45 3.53
C TRP A 34 -4.08 0.02 4.05
N ASP A 35 -5.28 -0.53 3.90
CA ASP A 35 -5.62 -1.88 4.37
C ASP A 35 -4.76 -2.99 3.73
N TYR A 36 -4.24 -2.75 2.52
CA TYR A 36 -3.36 -3.69 1.81
C TYR A 36 -1.88 -3.48 2.12
N ILE A 37 -1.50 -2.29 2.58
CA ILE A 37 -0.11 -1.91 2.87
C ILE A 37 0.22 -2.12 4.35
N ASN A 38 -0.75 -1.92 5.23
CA ASN A 38 -0.57 -2.02 6.67
C ASN A 38 0.00 -3.41 7.03
N PRO A 39 1.19 -3.48 7.66
CA PRO A 39 1.80 -4.76 8.01
C PRO A 39 0.98 -5.61 8.99
N GLU A 40 0.10 -4.98 9.78
CA GLU A 40 -0.77 -5.63 10.76
C GLU A 40 -2.01 -6.27 10.09
N ASP A 41 -2.49 -5.69 8.99
CA ASP A 41 -3.66 -6.18 8.30
C ASP A 41 -3.27 -7.24 7.26
N LYS A 42 -4.05 -8.33 7.21
CA LYS A 42 -3.81 -9.44 6.28
C LYS A 42 -4.77 -9.38 5.09
N VAL A 43 -5.03 -8.19 4.55
CA VAL A 43 -5.90 -8.04 3.39
C VAL A 43 -5.15 -8.45 2.13
N THR A 44 -5.73 -9.35 1.35
CA THR A 44 -5.16 -9.79 0.08
C THR A 44 -5.36 -8.74 -1.01
N TRP A 45 -4.29 -8.42 -1.73
CA TRP A 45 -4.35 -7.54 -2.90
C TRP A 45 -5.41 -7.99 -3.93
N PRO A 46 -6.20 -7.05 -4.50
CA PRO A 46 -7.20 -7.39 -5.51
C PRO A 46 -6.57 -8.05 -6.74
N THR A 47 -7.19 -9.11 -7.23
CA THR A 47 -6.78 -9.81 -8.46
C THR A 47 -7.55 -9.30 -9.67
N LYS A 48 -6.98 -9.49 -10.85
CA LYS A 48 -7.68 -9.17 -12.10
C LYS A 48 -8.94 -10.06 -12.19
N PRO A 49 -10.14 -9.50 -12.37
CA PRO A 49 -11.35 -10.28 -12.51
C PRO A 49 -11.34 -11.06 -13.82
N GLU A 50 -11.97 -12.23 -13.82
CA GLU A 50 -12.09 -13.09 -14.98
C GLU A 50 -13.36 -12.79 -15.77
N GLU A 51 -13.23 -12.80 -17.09
CA GLU A 51 -14.35 -12.59 -17.99
C GLU A 51 -15.27 -13.83 -17.98
N PRO A 52 -16.61 -13.65 -17.92
CA PRO A 52 -17.52 -14.79 -17.93
C PRO A 52 -17.43 -15.53 -19.27
N SER A 53 -17.07 -16.81 -19.21
CA SER A 53 -16.95 -17.65 -20.39
C SER A 53 -18.31 -18.13 -20.89
N TYR A 54 -18.55 -18.08 -22.20
CA TYR A 54 -19.75 -18.65 -22.82
C TYR A 54 -19.94 -20.14 -22.51
N ALA A 55 -18.86 -20.89 -22.32
CA ALA A 55 -18.90 -22.32 -22.00
C ALA A 55 -19.62 -22.65 -20.68
N ASN A 56 -19.75 -21.67 -19.79
CA ASN A 56 -20.38 -21.86 -18.48
C ASN A 56 -21.91 -21.76 -18.52
N TYR A 57 -22.50 -21.54 -19.70
CA TYR A 57 -23.95 -21.33 -19.85
C TYR A 57 -24.55 -22.38 -20.79
N PRO A 58 -25.79 -22.81 -20.52
CA PRO A 58 -26.45 -23.85 -21.31
C PRO A 58 -26.73 -23.38 -22.75
N LYS A 59 -26.37 -24.22 -23.71
CA LYS A 59 -26.70 -24.02 -25.13
C LYS A 59 -28.13 -24.48 -25.42
N LYS A 60 -28.87 -23.70 -26.21
CA LYS A 60 -30.17 -24.12 -26.74
C LYS A 60 -30.00 -25.23 -27.78
N LEU A 61 -30.79 -26.28 -27.68
CA LEU A 61 -30.87 -27.32 -28.68
C LEU A 61 -31.51 -26.72 -29.94
N GLY A 62 -30.77 -26.74 -31.05
CA GLY A 62 -31.30 -26.25 -32.32
C GLY A 62 -32.58 -27.04 -32.67
N ARG A 63 -33.67 -26.34 -32.98
CA ARG A 63 -34.91 -26.96 -33.45
C ARG A 63 -34.63 -27.57 -34.82
N GLY A 64 -34.11 -28.78 -34.85
CA GLY A 64 -34.05 -29.58 -36.07
C GLY A 64 -35.46 -29.71 -36.62
N THR A 65 -35.62 -29.58 -37.94
CA THR A 65 -36.88 -29.70 -38.67
C THR A 65 -37.50 -31.08 -38.40
N ARG A 66 -38.15 -31.25 -37.26
CA ARG A 66 -39.03 -32.37 -36.94
C ARG A 66 -40.42 -31.80 -36.86
N THR A 67 -41.17 -32.02 -37.93
CA THR A 67 -42.63 -31.92 -37.96
C THR A 67 -43.18 -32.73 -36.79
N SER A 68 -43.65 -32.06 -35.75
CA SER A 68 -44.58 -32.62 -34.77
C SER A 68 -45.30 -31.47 -34.09
N SER A 69 -46.57 -31.39 -34.44
CA SER A 69 -47.64 -30.60 -33.86
C SER A 69 -47.74 -30.75 -32.34
N SER A 70 -47.75 -29.64 -31.60
CA SER A 70 -48.64 -29.44 -30.45
C SER A 70 -48.58 -27.98 -30.02
N ILE A 71 -49.72 -27.29 -30.09
CA ILE A 71 -49.94 -25.99 -29.48
C ILE A 71 -50.14 -26.24 -27.99
N THR A 72 -49.23 -25.78 -27.14
CA THR A 72 -49.49 -25.59 -25.71
C THR A 72 -49.02 -24.21 -25.28
N VAL A 73 -49.95 -23.49 -24.65
CA VAL A 73 -49.78 -22.16 -24.06
C VAL A 73 -49.14 -22.34 -22.69
N GLY A 74 -47.92 -21.85 -22.52
CA GLY A 74 -47.13 -21.95 -21.29
C GLY A 74 -45.66 -21.99 -21.68
N GLY A 75 -44.84 -21.07 -21.17
CA GLY A 75 -43.49 -20.78 -21.69
C GLY A 75 -42.71 -22.04 -22.08
N GLU A 76 -42.37 -22.15 -23.37
CA GLU A 76 -41.57 -23.27 -23.88
C GLU A 76 -40.25 -23.33 -23.10
N GLU A 77 -40.07 -24.36 -22.27
CA GLU A 77 -38.78 -24.69 -21.70
C GLU A 77 -37.83 -25.01 -22.86
N GLU A 78 -36.92 -24.08 -23.16
CA GLU A 78 -35.91 -24.28 -24.18
C GLU A 78 -35.07 -25.52 -23.83
N SER A 79 -35.10 -26.53 -24.70
CA SER A 79 -34.31 -27.75 -24.52
C SER A 79 -32.82 -27.42 -24.55
N VAL A 80 -32.05 -28.02 -23.63
CA VAL A 80 -30.60 -27.82 -23.52
C VAL A 80 -29.85 -28.85 -24.35
N ASP A 81 -28.83 -28.42 -25.10
CA ASP A 81 -27.87 -29.33 -25.76
C ASP A 81 -26.73 -29.66 -24.78
N PRO A 82 -26.65 -30.90 -24.24
CA PRO A 82 -25.61 -31.26 -23.27
C PRO A 82 -24.24 -31.49 -23.91
N ASN A 83 -24.16 -31.62 -25.25
CA ASN A 83 -22.94 -32.02 -25.95
C ASN A 83 -22.18 -30.83 -26.54
N ARG A 84 -22.74 -29.61 -26.48
CA ARG A 84 -22.17 -28.42 -27.11
C ARG A 84 -22.27 -27.22 -26.20
N THR A 85 -21.22 -26.40 -26.20
CA THR A 85 -21.23 -25.09 -25.56
C THR A 85 -21.71 -24.01 -26.55
N PRO A 86 -22.33 -22.93 -26.07
CA PRO A 86 -22.67 -21.80 -26.91
C PRO A 86 -21.41 -21.02 -27.30
N THR A 87 -21.37 -20.54 -28.54
CA THR A 87 -20.26 -19.70 -29.05
C THR A 87 -20.60 -18.20 -28.98
N ASN A 88 -21.89 -17.89 -28.84
CA ASN A 88 -22.42 -16.54 -28.70
C ASN A 88 -23.66 -16.56 -27.79
N THR A 89 -24.13 -15.38 -27.38
CA THR A 89 -25.29 -15.24 -26.49
C THR A 89 -26.59 -15.72 -27.13
N MET A 90 -26.73 -15.71 -28.46
CA MET A 90 -27.94 -16.16 -29.14
C MET A 90 -28.09 -17.68 -29.13
N GLU A 91 -26.99 -18.42 -28.98
CA GLU A 91 -26.97 -19.88 -28.82
C GLU A 91 -27.29 -20.32 -27.39
N MET A 92 -27.35 -19.41 -26.42
CA MET A 92 -27.70 -19.74 -25.04
C MET A 92 -29.20 -19.86 -24.85
N THR A 93 -29.60 -20.65 -23.84
CA THR A 93 -30.99 -20.60 -23.40
C THR A 93 -31.34 -19.24 -22.80
N GLN A 94 -32.62 -18.92 -22.64
CA GLN A 94 -33.11 -17.68 -22.02
C GLN A 94 -32.57 -17.51 -20.60
N ILE A 95 -32.49 -18.61 -19.83
CA ILE A 95 -31.87 -18.64 -18.50
C ILE A 95 -30.36 -18.43 -18.60
N GLY A 96 -29.69 -19.07 -19.56
CA GLY A 96 -28.26 -18.88 -19.80
C GLY A 96 -27.91 -17.44 -20.17
N ARG A 97 -28.73 -16.80 -21.02
CA ARG A 97 -28.58 -15.39 -21.42
C ARG A 97 -28.75 -14.43 -20.26
N SER A 98 -29.76 -14.64 -19.41
CA SER A 98 -30.00 -13.77 -18.26
C SER A 98 -28.87 -13.91 -17.23
N ALA A 99 -28.41 -15.13 -16.95
CA ALA A 99 -27.26 -15.39 -16.08
C ALA A 99 -25.96 -14.79 -16.64
N TYR A 100 -25.69 -14.96 -17.94
CA TYR A 100 -24.54 -14.34 -18.60
C TYR A 100 -24.56 -12.83 -18.48
N THR A 101 -25.72 -12.21 -18.71
CA THR A 101 -25.88 -10.75 -18.62
C THR A 101 -25.61 -10.25 -17.19
N GLN A 102 -26.10 -10.94 -16.15
CA GLN A 102 -25.82 -10.58 -14.76
C GLN A 102 -24.33 -10.72 -14.44
N ASN A 103 -23.70 -11.83 -14.84
CA ASN A 103 -22.28 -12.07 -14.61
C ASN A 103 -21.40 -11.09 -15.39
N TRP A 104 -21.80 -10.70 -16.60
CA TRP A 104 -21.13 -9.66 -17.38
C TRP A 104 -21.18 -8.30 -16.69
N ASN A 105 -22.33 -7.93 -16.13
CA ASN A 105 -22.49 -6.69 -15.37
C ASN A 105 -21.61 -6.72 -14.11
N HIS A 106 -21.58 -7.84 -13.39
CA HIS A 106 -20.72 -8.02 -12.22
C HIS A 106 -19.23 -7.92 -12.59
N TYR A 107 -18.79 -8.61 -13.65
CA TYR A 107 -17.43 -8.52 -14.19
C TYR A 107 -17.07 -7.08 -14.56
N THR A 108 -17.97 -6.37 -15.25
CA THR A 108 -17.74 -4.98 -15.66
C THR A 108 -17.51 -4.07 -14.45
N HIS A 109 -18.32 -4.24 -13.39
CA HIS A 109 -18.13 -3.52 -12.14
C HIS A 109 -16.76 -3.83 -11.51
N LYS A 110 -16.45 -5.11 -11.32
CA LYS A 110 -15.18 -5.55 -10.73
C LYS A 110 -13.96 -5.11 -11.55
N SER A 111 -14.07 -5.09 -12.87
CA SER A 111 -13.01 -4.66 -13.78
C SER A 111 -12.72 -3.16 -13.66
N ARG A 112 -13.77 -2.36 -13.45
CA ARG A 112 -13.62 -0.91 -13.14
C ARG A 112 -12.92 -0.70 -11.81
N GLU A 113 -13.39 -1.35 -10.75
CA GLU A 113 -12.77 -1.28 -9.41
C GLU A 113 -11.29 -1.69 -9.47
N TYR A 114 -10.97 -2.80 -10.15
CA TYR A 114 -9.60 -3.27 -10.32
C TYR A 114 -8.73 -2.25 -11.09
N THR A 115 -9.27 -1.64 -12.13
CA THR A 115 -8.55 -0.64 -12.93
C THR A 115 -8.27 0.63 -12.12
N GLU A 116 -9.25 1.08 -11.33
CA GLU A 116 -9.08 2.21 -10.41
C GLU A 116 -8.05 1.90 -9.33
N HIS A 117 -8.14 0.74 -8.70
CA HIS A 117 -7.15 0.27 -7.75
C HIS A 117 -5.73 0.24 -8.36
N ARG A 118 -5.57 -0.23 -9.60
CA ARG A 118 -4.29 -0.19 -10.32
C ARG A 118 -3.78 1.24 -10.57
N LYS A 119 -4.66 2.20 -10.84
CA LYS A 119 -4.30 3.62 -10.97
C LYS A 119 -3.83 4.18 -9.63
N ASN A 120 -4.52 3.86 -8.53
CA ASN A 120 -4.16 4.28 -7.19
C ASN A 120 -2.78 3.74 -6.78
N VAL A 121 -2.53 2.44 -7.02
CA VAL A 121 -1.22 1.80 -6.81
C VAL A 121 -0.11 2.50 -7.61
N LYS A 122 -0.37 2.84 -8.88
CA LYS A 122 0.59 3.58 -9.70
C LYS A 122 0.85 4.98 -9.13
N SER A 123 -0.18 5.74 -8.78
CA SER A 123 -0.05 7.09 -8.20
C SER A 123 0.74 7.08 -6.89
N MET A 124 0.49 6.08 -6.03
CA MET A 124 1.22 5.89 -4.78
C MET A 124 2.70 5.54 -5.05
N THR A 125 2.95 4.64 -5.99
CA THR A 125 4.31 4.28 -6.43
C THR A 125 5.07 5.49 -6.96
N ASP A 126 4.45 6.26 -7.86
CA ASP A 126 5.03 7.46 -8.44
C ASP A 126 5.34 8.50 -7.34
N TRP A 127 4.46 8.64 -6.35
CA TRP A 127 4.70 9.52 -5.21
C TRP A 127 5.87 9.04 -4.34
N MET A 128 5.92 7.76 -3.99
CA MET A 128 7.01 7.16 -3.22
C MET A 128 8.36 7.32 -3.94
N LEU A 129 8.39 7.01 -5.24
CA LEU A 129 9.54 7.23 -6.11
C LEU A 129 9.87 8.70 -6.31
N ASN A 130 9.07 9.66 -5.86
CA ASN A 130 9.37 11.09 -5.95
C ASN A 130 9.74 11.73 -4.61
N THR A 131 9.51 11.02 -3.50
CA THR A 131 9.77 11.50 -2.14
C THR A 131 10.99 10.84 -1.52
N ILE A 132 11.33 9.61 -1.90
CA ILE A 132 12.51 8.92 -1.36
C ILE A 132 13.77 9.33 -2.11
N GLN A 133 14.89 9.56 -1.44
CA GLN A 133 16.16 9.89 -2.12
C GLN A 133 16.81 8.67 -2.78
N GLN A 134 17.59 8.93 -3.84
CA GLN A 134 18.24 7.94 -4.69
C GLN A 134 19.02 6.82 -3.97
N PRO A 135 19.81 7.07 -2.90
CA PRO A 135 20.53 6.00 -2.21
C PRO A 135 19.60 4.92 -1.61
N TYR A 136 18.43 5.31 -1.10
CA TYR A 136 17.44 4.34 -0.59
C TYR A 136 16.63 3.71 -1.72
N ARG A 137 16.47 4.40 -2.86
CA ARG A 137 15.83 3.81 -4.04
C ARG A 137 16.59 2.58 -4.54
N ALA A 138 17.91 2.66 -4.60
CA ALA A 138 18.74 1.57 -5.09
C ALA A 138 18.66 0.29 -4.23
N THR A 139 18.43 0.42 -2.93
CA THR A 139 18.42 -0.71 -1.99
C THR A 139 17.02 -1.28 -1.76
N ILE A 140 16.00 -0.42 -1.67
CA ILE A 140 14.64 -0.79 -1.28
C ILE A 140 13.76 -1.11 -2.50
N TYR A 141 13.85 -0.30 -3.55
CA TYR A 141 12.92 -0.34 -4.69
C TYR A 141 13.40 -1.34 -5.73
N LYS A 142 13.14 -2.62 -5.46
CA LYS A 142 13.25 -3.68 -6.47
C LYS A 142 11.93 -3.78 -7.24
N ALA A 143 12.00 -3.86 -8.57
CA ALA A 143 10.82 -3.97 -9.45
C ALA A 143 9.96 -5.22 -9.17
N THR A 144 10.53 -6.23 -8.52
CA THR A 144 9.83 -7.47 -8.12
C THR A 144 9.03 -7.33 -6.83
N LYS A 145 9.30 -6.30 -6.03
CA LYS A 145 8.65 -6.08 -4.73
C LYS A 145 7.38 -5.23 -4.92
N LYS A 146 6.38 -5.54 -4.11
CA LYS A 146 5.14 -4.77 -3.99
C LYS A 146 5.32 -3.59 -3.01
N ILE A 147 4.37 -2.66 -3.03
CA ILE A 147 4.40 -1.43 -2.22
C ILE A 147 4.40 -1.73 -0.71
N ASP A 148 3.65 -2.73 -0.28
CA ASP A 148 3.63 -3.24 1.10
C ASP A 148 5.03 -3.64 1.58
N GLN A 149 5.79 -4.35 0.76
CA GLN A 149 7.16 -4.73 1.08
C GLN A 149 8.10 -3.53 1.10
N TRP A 150 7.94 -2.57 0.17
CA TRP A 150 8.73 -1.34 0.21
C TRP A 150 8.48 -0.53 1.48
N TYR A 151 7.22 -0.47 1.94
CA TYR A 151 6.86 0.18 3.18
C TYR A 151 7.51 -0.51 4.40
N LYS A 152 7.45 -1.84 4.49
CA LYS A 152 8.11 -2.61 5.55
C LYS A 152 9.62 -2.38 5.59
N ASP A 153 10.29 -2.43 4.45
CA ASP A 153 11.73 -2.20 4.38
C ASP A 153 12.10 -0.76 4.84
N LEU A 154 11.25 0.24 4.56
CA LEU A 154 11.44 1.61 5.02
C LEU A 154 11.20 1.76 6.53
N GLN A 155 10.21 1.04 7.05
CA GLN A 155 9.92 0.97 8.47
C GLN A 155 11.12 0.42 9.23
N ASP A 156 11.71 -0.68 8.77
CA ASP A 156 12.91 -1.27 9.38
C ASP A 156 14.06 -0.26 9.46
N ILE A 157 14.26 0.55 8.40
CA ILE A 157 15.30 1.59 8.38
C ILE A 157 14.98 2.70 9.39
N GLY A 158 13.72 3.13 9.47
CA GLY A 158 13.27 4.13 10.45
C GLY A 158 13.44 3.64 11.88
N ASP A 159 13.16 2.37 12.14
CA ASP A 159 13.27 1.75 13.45
C ASP A 159 14.72 1.59 13.90
N VAL A 160 15.68 1.38 12.98
CA VAL A 160 17.11 1.42 13.30
C VAL A 160 17.52 2.78 13.88
N TYR A 161 16.91 3.88 13.44
CA TYR A 161 17.23 5.20 14.00
C TYR A 161 16.72 5.39 15.42
N THR A 162 15.45 5.05 15.66
CA THR A 162 14.81 5.21 16.96
C THR A 162 15.43 4.29 18.01
N SER A 163 15.70 3.03 17.64
CA SER A 163 16.21 2.00 18.54
C SER A 163 17.71 2.11 18.82
N ARG A 164 18.53 2.50 17.82
CA ARG A 164 19.99 2.43 17.92
C ARG A 164 20.68 3.79 17.79
N GLN A 165 20.48 4.49 16.68
CA GLN A 165 21.29 5.68 16.37
C GLN A 165 21.05 6.83 17.35
N LYS A 166 19.78 7.12 17.68
CA LYS A 166 19.42 8.20 18.61
C LYS A 166 19.93 7.94 20.04
N PRO A 167 19.77 6.75 20.63
CA PRO A 167 20.38 6.42 21.92
C PRO A 167 21.91 6.46 21.91
N GLU A 168 22.56 5.93 20.86
CA GLU A 168 24.01 5.97 20.74
C GLU A 168 24.54 7.41 20.68
N ALA A 169 23.93 8.29 19.87
CA ALA A 169 24.31 9.70 19.80
C ALA A 169 24.16 10.39 21.16
N ARG A 170 23.04 10.16 21.86
CA ARG A 170 22.82 10.66 23.22
C ARG A 170 23.89 10.16 24.19
N ASN A 171 24.26 8.88 24.13
CA ASN A 171 25.28 8.28 24.99
C ASN A 171 26.67 8.85 24.71
N ARG A 172 27.04 9.05 23.44
CA ARG A 172 28.30 9.69 23.04
C ARG A 172 28.38 11.13 23.57
N TYR A 173 27.31 11.90 23.40
CA TYR A 173 27.24 13.26 23.95
C TYR A 173 27.36 13.26 25.48
N ARG A 174 26.63 12.38 26.17
CA ARG A 174 26.72 12.24 27.62
C ARG A 174 28.14 11.89 28.06
N ARG A 175 28.81 10.94 27.40
CA ARG A 175 30.21 10.57 27.71
C ARG A 175 31.15 11.76 27.53
N ALA A 176 31.06 12.48 26.42
CA ALA A 176 31.89 13.65 26.14
C ALA A 176 31.69 14.78 27.19
N THR A 177 30.45 15.01 27.60
CA THR A 177 30.10 16.07 28.56
C THR A 177 30.27 15.68 30.03
N THR A 178 30.33 14.39 30.35
CA THR A 178 30.54 13.90 31.72
C THR A 178 31.87 14.41 32.29
N HIS A 179 32.93 14.45 31.47
CA HIS A 179 34.24 14.97 31.89
C HIS A 179 34.23 16.49 32.09
N LEU A 180 33.49 17.23 31.27
CA LEU A 180 33.36 18.69 31.39
C LEU A 180 32.57 19.11 32.65
N THR A 181 31.59 18.30 33.04
CA THR A 181 30.75 18.58 34.20
C THR A 181 31.50 18.38 35.53
N ARG A 182 32.56 17.55 35.52
CA ARG A 182 33.36 17.23 36.72
C ARG A 182 34.31 18.37 37.14
N CYS A 183 34.61 19.31 36.25
CA CYS A 183 35.53 20.43 36.51
C CYS A 183 34.94 21.60 37.32
N ARG A 184 33.63 21.59 37.63
CA ARG A 184 32.94 22.77 38.19
C ARG A 184 32.73 22.77 39.72
N LYS A 185 33.31 21.81 40.47
CA LYS A 185 33.10 21.71 41.93
C LYS A 185 34.22 22.23 42.82
N THR A 186 35.40 22.56 42.28
CA THR A 186 36.55 22.97 43.13
C THR A 186 36.76 24.48 43.22
N TRP A 187 36.15 25.29 42.34
CA TRP A 187 36.40 26.74 42.30
C TRP A 187 35.44 27.61 43.15
N VAL A 188 34.44 27.02 43.81
CA VAL A 188 33.37 27.79 44.49
C VAL A 188 33.50 27.79 46.02
N HIS A 189 34.50 27.13 46.61
CA HIS A 189 34.65 27.04 48.08
C HIS A 189 35.68 28.00 48.71
N GLY A 190 36.34 28.87 47.93
CA GLY A 190 37.41 29.75 48.45
C GLY A 190 36.99 31.16 48.93
N TYR A 191 35.81 31.66 48.55
CA TYR A 191 35.47 33.09 48.72
C TYR A 191 34.14 33.32 49.46
N ARG A 192 33.89 32.59 50.54
CA ARG A 192 32.70 32.87 51.38
C ARG A 192 32.96 33.26 52.82
N ASN A 193 34.21 33.26 53.28
CA ASN A 193 34.59 33.81 54.59
C ASN A 193 35.87 34.62 54.43
N GLY A 194 35.77 35.94 54.55
CA GLY A 194 36.86 36.90 54.31
C GLY A 194 38.04 36.78 55.26
N LYS A 195 38.97 35.86 54.97
CA LYS A 195 40.33 35.89 55.49
C LYS A 195 41.30 35.59 54.35
N LEU A 196 42.04 36.62 53.93
CA LEU A 196 43.28 36.43 53.17
C LEU A 196 44.27 35.65 54.05
N PRO A 197 44.92 34.59 53.54
CA PRO A 197 46.04 34.00 54.23
C PRO A 197 47.24 34.96 54.10
N LEU A 198 47.55 35.64 55.19
CA LEU A 198 48.88 36.17 55.46
C LEU A 198 49.83 34.98 55.68
N HIS A 199 51.08 35.14 55.22
CA HIS A 199 52.22 34.19 55.18
C HIS A 199 52.33 33.39 53.86
N MET A 200 53.41 33.45 53.07
CA MET A 200 54.77 33.96 53.30
C MET A 200 55.39 34.51 51.99
N LEU A 201 56.34 35.43 52.20
CA LEU A 201 57.59 35.67 51.46
C LEU A 201 57.85 34.83 50.20
#